data_AF-A0A1I2CXL1-F1
#
_entry.id   AF-A0A1I2CXL1-F1
#
_cell.length_a   1.000
_cell.length_b   1.000
_cell.length_c   1.000
_cell.angle_alpha   90.00
_cell.angle_beta   90.00
_cell.angle_gamma   90.00
#
_symmetry.space_group_name_H-M   'P 1'
#
loop_
_entity.id
_entity.type
_entity.pdbx_description
1 polymer ?
#
loop_
_entity_poly.entity_id
_entity_poly.type
_entity_poly.pdbx_seq_one_letter_code
_entity_poly.pdbx_strand_id
1 'polypeptide(L)'
;MTATKKTAAARAARGKTTKVATTGAKKAAKATSTKPAANKTTKPVAKKNRATSKPAATRTAKATTQAAAKKFPSTKPAATKSARPASPTPAEKNKATSKPATTKAAKPATSAPAEKNNSTSTKPAASATTKPATKTTARRSATSTDPASAEQPAPKARAATPPTRASARGSAAKRTTSAKKIAAKTPAAEPTEWLVGPLAPLRELAEAVADLGVRAVNASESQDGGQALRDHYADHWTLGILWSPSLWEASRARAQPLRLWATGPVLRGAHAREFTPSLYLDPADPGRLWYTPDPALPAALFVPLPATRATIEEALTELGPRAPALDLAEAKTVRAYMGAVNFLRVPNPYYGELEPAGPHELDRHFNFSPVVTPHAWGSAFVDDPLRDSEPLSTIQEIAVLREIREQIAESLPRFTRRAWFSQALLAIEMHADGHYVWEVTYRPSRFASAVLAEFNALSNQRYPADMPLDVAAALHGFMFYDAAWFEAELAQETDLRQRGALVGAALAVAADDIVEAARIARAAILRGEAEQIAVANAALQYNWQFLLEELGSSTASAELRAQITNVLIQGIPPPQVDEHGEPVDLYDSVADGEEAQDDA
;
A
#
# COMPACT_ATOMS: atom_id res chain seq x y z
N MET A 1 -40.57 46.63 -1.48
CA MET A 1 -40.88 48.03 -1.13
C MET A 1 -39.95 48.45 0.00
N THR A 2 -39.20 49.56 0.03
CA THR A 2 -38.64 50.52 -0.95
C THR A 2 -38.06 51.67 -0.09
N ALA A 3 -36.74 51.83 -0.03
CA ALA A 3 -36.05 53.00 0.52
C ALA A 3 -34.58 53.03 0.02
N THR A 4 -34.30 53.36 -1.24
CA THR A 4 -33.83 54.68 -1.73
C THR A 4 -32.73 55.39 -0.90
N LYS A 5 -31.52 55.47 -1.51
CA LYS A 5 -30.55 56.62 -1.67
C LYS A 5 -29.07 56.13 -1.50
N LYS A 6 -28.03 56.69 -2.14
CA LYS A 6 -27.91 57.83 -3.11
C LYS A 6 -26.67 57.70 -4.05
N THR A 7 -26.61 58.62 -5.02
CA THR A 7 -25.50 59.17 -5.86
C THR A 7 -24.10 59.34 -5.23
N ALA A 8 -22.98 59.54 -5.95
CA ALA A 8 -22.59 59.41 -7.38
C ALA A 8 -21.10 59.86 -7.59
N ALA A 9 -20.55 59.63 -8.80
CA ALA A 9 -19.33 60.23 -9.41
C ALA A 9 -17.96 59.98 -8.72
N ALA A 10 -16.95 59.33 -9.30
CA ALA A 10 -16.35 59.35 -10.64
C ALA A 10 -15.43 60.55 -10.95
N ARG A 11 -14.14 60.28 -11.14
CA ARG A 11 -13.22 61.09 -11.96
C ARG A 11 -12.20 60.19 -12.65
N ALA A 12 -12.08 60.33 -13.97
CA ALA A 12 -11.18 59.56 -14.81
C ALA A 12 -10.00 60.41 -15.29
N ALA A 13 -8.89 59.76 -15.69
CA ALA A 13 -8.17 60.10 -16.93
C ALA A 13 -7.05 59.09 -17.27
N ARG A 14 -7.13 58.50 -18.49
CA ARG A 14 -6.05 58.20 -19.47
C ARG A 14 -4.81 57.42 -18.96
N GLY A 15 -4.40 56.28 -19.56
CA GLY A 15 -4.26 55.97 -21.00
C GLY A 15 -2.85 56.39 -21.48
N LYS A 16 -2.06 55.63 -22.23
CA LYS A 16 -2.32 54.54 -23.21
C LYS A 16 -1.02 53.76 -23.50
N THR A 17 -1.13 52.50 -23.97
CA THR A 17 -0.32 51.73 -24.96
C THR A 17 1.18 52.08 -25.22
N THR A 18 2.12 51.15 -25.51
CA THR A 18 2.02 50.02 -26.48
C THR A 18 3.21 49.02 -26.35
N LYS A 19 3.07 47.82 -26.94
CA LYS A 19 4.16 46.83 -27.21
C LYS A 19 5.38 47.43 -27.94
N VAL A 20 6.54 46.76 -27.83
CA VAL A 20 7.27 46.06 -28.92
C VAL A 20 8.38 45.18 -28.31
N ALA A 21 8.73 44.08 -28.97
CA ALA A 21 9.77 43.13 -28.55
C ALA A 21 11.03 43.22 -29.44
N THR A 22 12.22 42.88 -28.93
CA THR A 22 13.30 42.26 -29.74
C THR A 22 14.45 41.67 -28.89
N THR A 23 14.81 40.41 -29.19
CA THR A 23 16.16 39.80 -29.32
C THR A 23 17.42 40.38 -28.63
N GLY A 24 18.33 39.52 -28.13
CA GLY A 24 19.76 39.93 -28.04
C GLY A 24 20.79 39.14 -27.20
N ALA A 25 21.03 37.86 -27.51
CA ALA A 25 22.29 37.07 -27.34
C ALA A 25 23.54 37.52 -26.50
N LYS A 26 24.11 36.54 -25.76
CA LYS A 26 25.55 36.37 -25.35
C LYS A 26 26.09 37.41 -24.33
N LYS A 27 27.09 37.15 -23.46
CA LYS A 27 28.25 36.21 -23.49
C LYS A 27 28.79 35.96 -22.06
N ALA A 28 29.74 35.02 -21.88
CA ALA A 28 30.24 34.52 -20.59
C ALA A 28 31.52 35.19 -20.02
N ALA A 29 31.70 35.08 -18.69
CA ALA A 29 32.95 35.02 -17.89
C ALA A 29 32.55 34.43 -16.50
N LYS A 30 33.16 33.45 -15.84
CA LYS A 30 34.54 32.91 -15.67
C LYS A 30 35.44 33.71 -14.69
N ALA A 31 35.97 32.99 -13.69
CA ALA A 31 37.00 33.38 -12.70
C ALA A 31 36.51 34.31 -11.55
N THR A 32 36.99 34.25 -10.30
CA THR A 32 38.00 33.36 -9.66
C THR A 32 37.89 33.34 -8.13
N SER A 33 38.28 32.20 -7.55
CA SER A 33 38.96 32.01 -6.24
C SER A 33 39.61 33.24 -5.58
N THR A 34 39.38 33.41 -4.27
CA THR A 34 40.40 33.90 -3.31
C THR A 34 40.24 33.26 -1.93
N LYS A 35 41.33 32.66 -1.43
CA LYS A 35 41.55 32.25 -0.03
C LYS A 35 42.66 33.13 0.56
N PRO A 36 42.49 33.65 1.78
CA PRO A 36 43.59 33.62 2.77
C PRO A 36 43.03 33.38 4.20
N ALA A 37 43.80 33.12 5.26
CA ALA A 37 45.13 32.54 5.43
C ALA A 37 45.22 32.06 6.91
N ALA A 38 46.24 31.28 7.27
CA ALA A 38 46.40 30.75 8.62
C ALA A 38 46.88 31.81 9.64
N ASN A 39 46.62 31.59 10.93
CA ASN A 39 47.53 32.04 11.98
C ASN A 39 47.66 31.01 13.13
N LYS A 40 48.67 31.19 13.98
CA LYS A 40 49.45 30.09 14.58
C LYS A 40 49.50 30.16 16.11
N THR A 41 49.40 29.00 16.77
CA THR A 41 50.03 28.61 18.06
C THR A 41 50.01 29.56 19.28
N THR A 42 49.46 29.06 20.41
CA THR A 42 50.13 29.03 21.73
C THR A 42 49.63 27.87 22.62
N LYS A 43 50.52 27.36 23.48
CA LYS A 43 50.40 26.36 24.57
C LYS A 43 51.55 26.68 25.57
N PRO A 44 51.69 26.12 26.79
CA PRO A 44 50.89 25.13 27.54
C PRO A 44 50.69 25.49 29.05
N VAL A 45 50.67 24.48 29.96
CA VAL A 45 50.68 24.51 31.45
C VAL A 45 49.26 24.59 32.09
N ALA A 46 48.87 23.83 33.14
CA ALA A 46 49.57 22.93 34.09
C ALA A 46 48.80 21.61 34.40
N LYS A 47 49.47 20.68 35.12
CA LYS A 47 48.90 19.45 35.72
C LYS A 47 48.17 19.74 37.04
N LYS A 48 47.13 18.96 37.37
CA LYS A 48 46.89 18.51 38.77
C LYS A 48 46.20 17.14 38.81
N ASN A 49 46.50 16.36 39.86
CA ASN A 49 46.20 14.93 39.98
C ASN A 49 45.01 14.63 40.90
N ARG A 50 44.35 13.49 40.62
CA ARG A 50 43.90 12.45 41.58
C ARG A 50 42.82 12.81 42.63
N ALA A 51 41.67 12.15 42.52
CA ALA A 51 41.05 11.43 43.63
C ALA A 51 40.19 10.25 43.12
N THR A 52 40.39 9.08 43.70
CA THR A 52 39.63 7.84 43.44
C THR A 52 38.60 7.61 44.55
N SER A 53 37.33 7.35 44.23
CA SER A 53 36.38 6.79 45.20
C SER A 53 35.21 6.03 44.53
N LYS A 54 35.22 4.71 44.71
CA LYS A 54 34.11 3.75 44.62
C LYS A 54 34.38 2.71 45.74
N PRO A 55 33.42 1.88 46.20
CA PRO A 55 31.99 1.86 45.90
C PRO A 55 31.09 1.92 47.16
N ALA A 56 29.77 2.01 46.97
CA ALA A 56 28.80 1.72 48.02
C ALA A 56 27.54 1.03 47.47
N ALA A 57 27.22 -0.11 48.06
CA ALA A 57 25.91 -0.78 48.16
C ALA A 57 25.02 -0.90 46.90
N THR A 58 25.04 -2.11 46.34
CA THR A 58 23.90 -2.77 45.69
C THR A 58 22.57 -2.57 46.44
N ARG A 59 21.51 -2.20 45.72
CA ARG A 59 20.12 -2.52 46.10
C ARG A 59 19.42 -3.16 44.91
N THR A 60 19.22 -4.47 45.02
CA THR A 60 18.41 -5.27 44.10
C THR A 60 16.97 -4.77 44.14
N ALA A 61 16.41 -4.37 43.00
CA ALA A 61 15.00 -4.07 42.82
C ALA A 61 14.46 -4.93 41.67
N LYS A 62 13.32 -5.60 41.91
CA LYS A 62 12.76 -6.60 41.00
C LYS A 62 12.43 -6.03 39.62
N ALA A 63 12.87 -6.73 38.58
CA ALA A 63 12.22 -6.65 37.27
C ALA A 63 10.71 -6.95 37.45
N THR A 64 9.87 -6.08 36.91
CA THR A 64 8.40 -6.27 36.88
C THR A 64 7.95 -6.35 35.42
N THR A 65 8.40 -7.40 34.74
CA THR A 65 7.96 -7.77 33.39
C THR A 65 6.54 -8.35 33.46
N GLN A 66 5.54 -7.51 33.19
CA GLN A 66 4.18 -7.96 32.81
C GLN A 66 3.37 -6.82 32.18
N ALA A 67 3.73 -6.43 30.95
CA ALA A 67 2.84 -5.65 30.08
C ALA A 67 1.95 -6.62 29.29
N ALA A 68 0.79 -6.98 29.86
CA ALA A 68 -0.17 -7.83 29.16
C ALA A 68 -0.67 -7.15 27.88
N ALA A 69 -0.61 -7.85 26.75
CA ALA A 69 -1.13 -7.41 25.46
C ALA A 69 -2.65 -7.14 25.55
N LYS A 70 -3.02 -5.88 25.74
CA LYS A 70 -4.40 -5.42 25.57
C LYS A 70 -4.60 -5.03 24.11
N LYS A 71 -5.54 -5.72 23.47
CA LYS A 71 -6.01 -5.42 22.12
C LYS A 71 -6.36 -3.94 22.00
N PHE A 72 -5.83 -3.26 20.98
CA PHE A 72 -6.50 -2.07 20.45
C PHE A 72 -7.97 -2.44 20.15
N PRO A 73 -8.95 -1.62 20.55
CA PRO A 73 -10.34 -1.91 20.26
C PRO A 73 -10.57 -1.85 18.75
N SER A 74 -11.06 -2.93 18.15
CA SER A 74 -11.61 -2.82 16.81
C SER A 74 -12.82 -1.89 16.87
N THR A 75 -12.74 -0.77 16.16
CA THR A 75 -13.78 0.26 16.15
C THR A 75 -15.02 -0.25 15.42
N LYS A 76 -15.85 -1.01 16.13
CA LYS A 76 -17.21 -1.33 15.71
C LYS A 76 -18.02 -0.03 15.64
N PRO A 77 -18.69 0.29 14.53
CA PRO A 77 -19.20 1.64 14.28
C PRO A 77 -20.25 2.06 15.31
N ALA A 78 -20.04 3.23 15.91
CA ALA A 78 -20.99 3.86 16.81
C ALA A 78 -22.14 4.48 16.00
N ALA A 79 -23.35 3.96 16.18
CA ALA A 79 -24.54 4.54 15.56
C ALA A 79 -24.83 5.94 16.12
N THR A 80 -24.72 6.97 15.27
CA THR A 80 -25.09 8.34 15.61
C THR A 80 -26.60 8.45 15.84
N LYS A 81 -26.99 8.73 17.09
CA LYS A 81 -28.39 9.00 17.45
C LYS A 81 -28.83 10.32 16.83
N SER A 82 -29.64 10.26 15.77
CA SER A 82 -30.33 11.45 15.24
C SER A 82 -31.33 11.99 16.27
N ALA A 83 -31.24 13.28 16.57
CA ALA A 83 -32.11 13.94 17.52
C ALA A 83 -33.52 14.12 16.95
N ARG A 84 -34.54 13.71 17.73
CA ARG A 84 -35.96 13.89 17.41
C ARG A 84 -36.47 15.21 18.01
N PRO A 85 -36.97 16.18 17.21
CA PRO A 85 -37.73 17.30 17.75
C PRO A 85 -39.16 16.86 18.13
N ALA A 86 -39.74 17.55 19.12
CA ALA A 86 -41.00 17.18 19.75
C ALA A 86 -42.24 17.55 18.91
N SER A 87 -43.31 16.77 19.11
CA SER A 87 -44.67 17.08 18.65
C SER A 87 -45.31 18.19 19.51
N PRO A 88 -46.28 18.92 18.95
CA PRO A 88 -47.47 19.30 19.70
C PRO A 88 -48.74 18.62 19.14
N THR A 89 -49.72 18.43 20.02
CA THR A 89 -50.97 17.66 19.81
C THR A 89 -52.16 18.63 19.54
N PRO A 90 -53.44 18.19 19.45
CA PRO A 90 -54.16 17.96 18.17
C PRO A 90 -55.33 18.93 17.90
N ALA A 91 -55.92 18.82 16.70
CA ALA A 91 -57.28 19.33 16.41
C ALA A 91 -58.11 18.33 15.57
N GLU A 92 -58.98 17.62 16.29
CA GLU A 92 -60.28 17.03 15.95
C GLU A 92 -60.94 17.35 14.57
N LYS A 93 -61.38 16.32 13.81
CA LYS A 93 -62.81 16.09 13.40
C LYS A 93 -63.08 14.88 12.46
N ASN A 94 -63.89 13.94 12.98
CA ASN A 94 -65.07 13.26 12.39
C ASN A 94 -65.07 12.41 11.08
N LYS A 95 -65.61 11.18 11.25
CA LYS A 95 -66.54 10.40 10.37
C LYS A 95 -66.02 9.87 9.00
N ALA A 96 -66.46 8.69 8.52
CA ALA A 96 -67.22 7.57 9.10
C ALA A 96 -67.12 6.28 8.22
N THR A 97 -67.37 5.11 8.84
CA THR A 97 -67.98 3.86 8.27
C THR A 97 -67.65 3.42 6.83
N SER A 98 -67.18 2.18 6.58
CA SER A 98 -67.98 0.96 6.80
C SER A 98 -67.18 -0.37 6.77
N LYS A 99 -67.78 -1.40 7.38
CA LYS A 99 -67.45 -2.86 7.38
C LYS A 99 -68.76 -3.60 7.01
N PRO A 100 -68.83 -4.94 6.90
CA PRO A 100 -67.87 -5.95 6.41
C PRO A 100 -68.54 -6.96 5.44
N ALA A 101 -67.82 -8.00 4.99
CA ALA A 101 -68.41 -9.28 4.59
C ALA A 101 -67.48 -10.46 4.97
N THR A 102 -68.05 -11.64 5.24
CA THR A 102 -67.42 -12.77 5.93
C THR A 102 -67.57 -14.10 5.16
N THR A 103 -67.04 -15.19 5.75
CA THR A 103 -67.22 -16.63 5.42
C THR A 103 -66.24 -17.23 4.40
N LYS A 104 -65.81 -18.49 4.50
CA LYS A 104 -65.99 -19.53 5.56
C LYS A 104 -64.82 -20.54 5.52
N ALA A 105 -64.62 -21.29 6.61
CA ALA A 105 -63.57 -22.31 6.73
C ALA A 105 -64.08 -23.74 6.41
N ALA A 106 -63.16 -24.65 6.05
CA ALA A 106 -63.37 -26.10 6.12
C ALA A 106 -62.05 -26.87 6.40
N LYS A 107 -62.14 -27.83 7.34
CA LYS A 107 -61.19 -28.87 7.82
C LYS A 107 -62.10 -29.91 8.55
N PRO A 108 -61.67 -31.10 9.05
CA PRO A 108 -60.48 -31.93 8.79
C PRO A 108 -60.82 -33.44 8.55
N ALA A 109 -59.80 -34.31 8.35
CA ALA A 109 -59.69 -35.73 8.80
C ALA A 109 -58.33 -36.32 8.30
N THR A 110 -57.38 -36.82 9.11
CA THR A 110 -57.20 -38.21 9.64
C THR A 110 -57.35 -39.33 8.60
N SER A 111 -56.45 -40.32 8.46
CA SER A 111 -55.63 -41.03 9.48
C SER A 111 -54.31 -41.66 8.96
N ALA A 112 -53.43 -42.12 9.88
CA ALA A 112 -52.28 -43.02 9.61
C ALA A 112 -52.73 -44.53 9.65
N PRO A 113 -51.89 -45.60 9.45
CA PRO A 113 -50.60 -45.85 10.12
C PRO A 113 -49.43 -46.54 9.34
N ALA A 114 -48.24 -46.46 9.95
CA ALA A 114 -47.01 -47.29 9.92
C ALA A 114 -46.75 -48.42 8.87
N GLU A 115 -45.52 -48.47 8.33
CA GLU A 115 -44.45 -49.41 8.78
C GLU A 115 -43.03 -49.11 8.19
N LYS A 116 -41.99 -49.39 8.99
CA LYS A 116 -40.61 -49.85 8.67
C LYS A 116 -39.87 -49.31 7.42
N ASN A 117 -38.75 -48.60 7.62
CA ASN A 117 -37.42 -49.27 7.63
C ASN A 117 -36.21 -48.38 8.02
N ASN A 118 -35.13 -49.07 8.37
CA ASN A 118 -33.93 -48.66 9.09
C ASN A 118 -33.10 -47.47 8.56
N SER A 119 -32.38 -46.86 9.52
CA SER A 119 -31.22 -46.00 9.34
C SER A 119 -29.96 -46.73 8.86
N THR A 120 -29.07 -46.02 8.17
CA THR A 120 -27.62 -46.29 8.21
C THR A 120 -26.83 -45.00 8.01
N SER A 121 -26.04 -44.61 9.01
CA SER A 121 -24.97 -43.63 8.85
C SER A 121 -23.69 -44.34 8.41
N THR A 122 -22.88 -43.70 7.57
CA THR A 122 -21.50 -44.12 7.30
C THR A 122 -20.52 -43.06 7.73
N LYS A 123 -19.92 -43.32 8.89
CA LYS A 123 -18.64 -42.76 9.34
C LYS A 123 -17.51 -43.40 8.51
N PRO A 124 -16.30 -42.82 8.50
CA PRO A 124 -15.18 -43.62 9.00
C PRO A 124 -14.44 -42.93 10.15
N ALA A 125 -13.91 -43.74 11.08
CA ALA A 125 -13.11 -43.29 12.22
C ALA A 125 -11.63 -43.65 12.03
N ALA A 126 -10.77 -43.00 12.82
CA ALA A 126 -9.33 -43.22 12.84
C ALA A 126 -8.89 -44.56 13.46
N SER A 127 -7.65 -44.97 13.16
CA SER A 127 -6.68 -45.73 13.99
C SER A 127 -5.66 -46.45 13.07
N ALA A 128 -4.45 -46.83 13.49
CA ALA A 128 -3.58 -46.35 14.56
C ALA A 128 -2.12 -46.80 14.30
N THR A 129 -1.19 -46.06 14.91
CA THR A 129 0.17 -46.40 15.37
C THR A 129 0.83 -47.74 14.97
N THR A 130 2.08 -47.69 14.49
CA THR A 130 3.09 -48.75 14.78
C THR A 130 4.54 -48.23 14.72
N LYS A 131 5.28 -48.39 15.82
CA LYS A 131 6.76 -48.49 15.95
C LYS A 131 7.06 -49.97 16.31
N PRO A 132 8.31 -50.51 16.30
CA PRO A 132 9.65 -49.87 16.37
C PRO A 132 10.54 -50.31 15.15
N ALA A 133 11.89 -50.45 15.13
CA ALA A 133 12.93 -50.45 16.16
C ALA A 133 14.38 -50.15 15.67
N THR A 134 15.17 -49.56 16.58
CA THR A 134 16.62 -49.74 16.85
C THR A 134 17.62 -50.16 15.75
N LYS A 135 18.71 -49.38 15.62
CA LYS A 135 20.04 -49.86 16.08
C LYS A 135 21.02 -48.73 16.45
N THR A 136 21.89 -49.03 17.41
CA THR A 136 22.82 -48.11 18.09
C THR A 136 24.27 -48.41 17.72
N THR A 137 25.13 -47.40 17.57
CA THR A 137 26.59 -47.33 17.89
C THR A 137 27.23 -46.14 17.13
N ALA A 138 28.39 -45.57 17.51
CA ALA A 138 28.99 -45.38 18.83
C ALA A 138 30.06 -44.26 18.76
N ARG A 139 30.27 -43.60 19.89
CA ARG A 139 31.25 -42.54 20.19
C ARG A 139 32.69 -42.86 19.75
N ARG A 140 33.40 -41.89 19.15
CA ARG A 140 34.85 -41.72 19.38
C ARG A 140 35.30 -40.26 19.15
N SER A 141 36.05 -39.75 20.12
CA SER A 141 36.64 -38.42 20.15
C SER A 141 38.08 -38.41 19.61
N ALA A 142 38.51 -37.28 19.07
CA ALA A 142 39.92 -36.90 18.88
C ALA A 142 40.01 -35.35 18.83
N THR A 143 41.21 -34.81 19.06
CA THR A 143 41.39 -33.46 19.64
C THR A 143 42.25 -32.54 18.76
N SER A 144 42.05 -31.23 18.95
CA SER A 144 43.07 -30.16 19.01
C SER A 144 43.48 -29.35 17.76
N THR A 145 43.87 -28.10 18.10
CA THR A 145 44.81 -27.16 17.44
C THR A 145 44.40 -26.37 16.18
N ASP A 146 43.91 -25.16 16.44
CA ASP A 146 44.39 -23.86 15.90
C ASP A 146 45.91 -23.75 15.65
N PRO A 147 46.43 -22.67 15.00
CA PRO A 147 45.83 -21.78 13.99
C PRO A 147 46.81 -21.45 12.82
N ALA A 148 46.41 -20.56 11.89
CA ALA A 148 47.20 -19.40 11.38
C ALA A 148 47.03 -19.06 9.88
N SER A 149 46.80 -17.76 9.63
CA SER A 149 47.36 -16.88 8.57
C SER A 149 47.77 -17.45 7.20
N ALA A 150 47.26 -16.87 6.11
CA ALA A 150 47.94 -15.75 5.41
C ALA A 150 47.30 -15.35 4.05
N GLU A 151 47.42 -14.06 3.76
CA GLU A 151 47.60 -13.40 2.44
C GLU A 151 46.70 -13.68 1.21
N GLN A 152 46.15 -12.55 0.73
CA GLN A 152 45.85 -12.15 -0.67
C GLN A 152 46.87 -12.65 -1.73
N PRO A 153 46.57 -12.64 -3.07
CA PRO A 153 45.77 -11.61 -3.76
C PRO A 153 44.89 -12.03 -4.96
N ALA A 154 44.21 -11.02 -5.52
CA ALA A 154 43.33 -11.09 -6.68
C ALA A 154 44.02 -11.47 -8.02
N PRO A 155 43.27 -12.04 -8.99
CA PRO A 155 43.64 -12.06 -10.40
C PRO A 155 42.99 -10.93 -11.21
N LYS A 156 43.72 -10.48 -12.24
CA LYS A 156 43.36 -9.37 -13.15
C LYS A 156 42.29 -9.76 -14.18
N ALA A 157 41.63 -8.74 -14.70
CA ALA A 157 40.77 -8.82 -15.88
C ALA A 157 41.46 -9.50 -17.09
N ARG A 158 40.67 -10.25 -17.87
CA ARG A 158 41.01 -10.59 -19.26
C ARG A 158 39.76 -10.76 -20.11
N ALA A 159 39.67 -9.98 -21.18
CA ALA A 159 38.65 -10.14 -22.22
C ALA A 159 38.97 -11.35 -23.12
N ALA A 160 37.93 -12.03 -23.61
CA ALA A 160 38.01 -12.95 -24.74
C ALA A 160 36.68 -13.00 -25.50
N THR A 161 36.73 -12.72 -26.80
CA THR A 161 35.64 -12.79 -27.78
C THR A 161 35.24 -14.25 -28.11
N PRO A 162 34.09 -14.50 -28.76
CA PRO A 162 33.42 -15.82 -28.74
C PRO A 162 33.88 -16.78 -29.85
N PRO A 163 33.61 -18.10 -29.70
CA PRO A 163 33.73 -19.06 -30.80
C PRO A 163 32.40 -19.27 -31.54
N THR A 164 32.40 -19.00 -32.84
CA THR A 164 31.36 -19.45 -33.79
C THR A 164 31.56 -20.92 -34.19
N ARG A 165 30.53 -21.75 -34.09
CA ARG A 165 30.26 -22.95 -34.94
C ARG A 165 28.80 -23.41 -34.68
N ALA A 166 27.86 -23.32 -35.62
CA ALA A 166 27.72 -24.04 -36.89
C ALA A 166 27.26 -25.51 -36.76
N SER A 167 25.98 -25.72 -37.06
CA SER A 167 25.39 -26.88 -37.76
C SER A 167 25.73 -28.31 -37.31
N ALA A 168 24.72 -29.00 -36.77
CA ALA A 168 24.51 -30.43 -37.03
C ALA A 168 23.02 -30.70 -37.32
N ARG A 169 22.73 -31.33 -38.47
CA ARG A 169 21.40 -31.85 -38.83
C ARG A 169 21.15 -33.17 -38.10
N GLY A 170 19.92 -33.39 -37.64
CA GLY A 170 19.44 -34.70 -37.20
C GLY A 170 17.92 -34.81 -37.37
N SER A 171 17.47 -35.56 -38.38
CA SER A 171 16.03 -35.74 -38.66
C SER A 171 15.50 -37.04 -38.03
N ALA A 172 14.33 -37.01 -37.41
CA ALA A 172 13.57 -38.23 -37.11
C ALA A 172 12.05 -38.05 -37.21
N ALA A 173 11.47 -38.74 -38.19
CA ALA A 173 10.15 -39.39 -38.22
C ALA A 173 8.88 -38.65 -37.70
N LYS A 174 8.07 -38.26 -38.68
CA LYS A 174 6.58 -38.29 -38.70
C LYS A 174 5.88 -39.05 -37.55
N ARG A 175 4.89 -38.39 -36.94
CA ARG A 175 3.62 -39.03 -36.56
C ARG A 175 2.43 -38.14 -36.93
N THR A 176 1.70 -38.54 -37.96
CA THR A 176 0.48 -37.87 -38.44
C THR A 176 -0.75 -38.52 -37.81
N THR A 177 -1.53 -37.76 -37.05
CA THR A 177 -2.88 -38.15 -36.61
C THR A 177 -3.89 -37.09 -37.07
N SER A 178 -4.58 -37.41 -38.17
CA SER A 178 -5.54 -36.52 -38.81
C SER A 178 -6.86 -36.43 -38.02
N ALA A 179 -6.97 -35.46 -37.11
CA ALA A 179 -8.24 -35.11 -36.48
C ALA A 179 -9.02 -34.13 -37.39
N LYS A 180 -9.86 -34.67 -38.29
CA LYS A 180 -10.75 -33.88 -39.17
C LYS A 180 -11.91 -33.27 -38.37
N LYS A 181 -11.62 -32.25 -37.56
CA LYS A 181 -12.64 -31.49 -36.82
C LYS A 181 -13.46 -30.67 -37.82
N ILE A 182 -14.70 -31.06 -38.06
CA ILE A 182 -15.66 -30.28 -38.85
C ILE A 182 -16.02 -29.05 -38.02
N ALA A 183 -15.27 -27.96 -38.21
CA ALA A 183 -15.67 -26.66 -37.73
C ALA A 183 -16.81 -26.16 -38.61
N ALA A 184 -18.04 -26.32 -38.14
CA ALA A 184 -19.17 -25.55 -38.67
C ALA A 184 -18.82 -24.07 -38.44
N LYS A 185 -18.45 -23.38 -39.52
CA LYS A 185 -18.12 -21.96 -39.49
C LYS A 185 -19.42 -21.17 -39.43
N THR A 186 -20.06 -21.18 -38.26
CA THR A 186 -21.14 -20.23 -37.92
C THR A 186 -20.60 -18.84 -38.28
N PRO A 187 -21.33 -18.04 -39.09
CA PRO A 187 -20.90 -16.67 -39.34
C PRO A 187 -20.80 -15.97 -37.99
N ALA A 188 -19.64 -15.35 -37.72
CA ALA A 188 -19.52 -14.49 -36.55
C ALA A 188 -20.50 -13.33 -36.75
N ALA A 189 -21.50 -13.24 -35.88
CA ALA A 189 -22.45 -12.12 -35.86
C ALA A 189 -21.67 -10.80 -35.79
N GLU A 190 -22.14 -9.76 -36.47
CA GLU A 190 -21.43 -8.47 -36.42
C GLU A 190 -21.31 -8.00 -34.96
N PRO A 191 -20.17 -7.43 -34.54
CA PRO A 191 -19.93 -7.10 -33.12
C PRO A 191 -21.01 -6.21 -32.49
N THR A 192 -21.74 -5.43 -33.30
CA THR A 192 -22.74 -4.45 -32.87
C THR A 192 -24.19 -4.86 -33.15
N GLU A 193 -24.47 -6.07 -33.67
CA GLU A 193 -25.83 -6.53 -34.01
C GLU A 193 -26.82 -6.56 -32.83
N TRP A 194 -26.32 -6.72 -31.61
CA TRP A 194 -27.12 -6.78 -30.38
C TRP A 194 -27.39 -5.39 -29.77
N LEU A 195 -26.74 -4.34 -30.27
CA LEU A 195 -26.91 -2.96 -29.81
C LEU A 195 -28.14 -2.35 -30.48
N VAL A 196 -29.31 -2.86 -30.12
CA VAL A 196 -30.62 -2.46 -30.68
C VAL A 196 -31.46 -1.63 -29.70
N GLY A 197 -32.43 -0.89 -30.23
CA GLY A 197 -33.35 -0.09 -29.42
C GLY A 197 -32.60 0.96 -28.58
N PRO A 198 -32.76 0.99 -27.24
CA PRO A 198 -32.03 1.92 -26.38
C PRO A 198 -30.50 1.84 -26.46
N LEU A 199 -29.94 0.71 -26.95
CA LEU A 199 -28.49 0.52 -27.10
C LEU A 199 -27.95 1.00 -28.46
N ALA A 200 -28.81 1.38 -29.41
CA ALA A 200 -28.38 1.78 -30.76
C ALA A 200 -27.30 2.89 -30.81
N PRO A 201 -27.32 3.94 -29.95
CA PRO A 201 -26.25 4.94 -29.93
C PRO A 201 -24.86 4.37 -29.64
N LEU A 202 -24.77 3.21 -28.95
CA LEU A 202 -23.49 2.56 -28.66
C LEU A 202 -22.87 1.87 -29.89
N ARG A 203 -23.64 1.64 -30.96
CA ARG A 203 -23.10 1.18 -32.27
C ARG A 203 -22.31 2.30 -32.95
N GLU A 204 -22.90 3.51 -33.01
CA GLU A 204 -22.22 4.70 -33.54
C GLU A 204 -20.98 5.04 -32.71
N LEU A 205 -21.09 4.95 -31.37
CA LEU A 205 -19.94 5.14 -30.47
C LEU A 205 -18.83 4.13 -30.75
N ALA A 206 -19.15 2.85 -30.96
CA ALA A 206 -18.17 1.79 -31.23
C ALA A 206 -17.34 2.08 -32.49
N GLU A 207 -17.99 2.56 -33.57
CA GLU A 207 -17.30 2.99 -34.79
C GLU A 207 -16.42 4.23 -34.52
N ALA A 208 -16.92 5.18 -33.72
CA ALA A 208 -16.20 6.41 -33.38
C ALA A 208 -15.00 6.22 -32.42
N VAL A 209 -14.85 5.08 -31.74
CA VAL A 209 -13.70 4.77 -30.86
C VAL A 209 -12.77 3.69 -31.42
N ALA A 210 -13.07 3.14 -32.60
CA ALA A 210 -12.27 2.07 -33.20
C ALA A 210 -10.81 2.49 -33.47
N ASP A 211 -10.59 3.76 -33.81
CA ASP A 211 -9.26 4.36 -34.01
C ASP A 211 -8.45 4.51 -32.70
N LEU A 212 -9.12 4.50 -31.55
CA LEU A 212 -8.47 4.45 -30.24
C LEU A 212 -7.97 3.03 -29.90
N GLY A 213 -8.28 2.03 -30.71
CA GLY A 213 -8.02 0.61 -30.45
C GLY A 213 -9.11 -0.05 -29.60
N VAL A 214 -10.26 0.60 -29.42
CA VAL A 214 -11.41 0.02 -28.71
C VAL A 214 -12.22 -0.84 -29.66
N ARG A 215 -12.46 -2.09 -29.26
CA ARG A 215 -13.21 -3.08 -30.02
C ARG A 215 -14.50 -3.42 -29.29
N ALA A 216 -15.65 -3.05 -29.87
CA ALA A 216 -16.94 -3.54 -29.40
C ALA A 216 -17.02 -5.07 -29.52
N VAL A 217 -17.69 -5.70 -28.55
CA VAL A 217 -17.77 -7.17 -28.46
C VAL A 217 -19.14 -7.67 -28.92
N ASN A 218 -19.17 -8.85 -29.54
CA ASN A 218 -20.42 -9.45 -30.02
C ASN A 218 -21.34 -9.92 -28.87
N ALA A 219 -22.56 -10.37 -29.20
CA ALA A 219 -23.58 -10.74 -28.22
C ALA A 219 -23.15 -11.84 -27.24
N SER A 220 -22.36 -12.82 -27.69
CA SER A 220 -21.81 -13.87 -26.84
C SER A 220 -20.75 -13.29 -25.92
N GLU A 221 -19.73 -12.64 -26.48
CA GLU A 221 -18.65 -12.00 -25.71
C GLU A 221 -19.17 -11.02 -24.64
N SER A 222 -20.28 -10.33 -24.92
CA SER A 222 -20.94 -9.43 -23.96
C SER A 222 -21.52 -10.17 -22.76
N GLN A 223 -22.19 -11.30 -23.01
CA GLN A 223 -22.75 -12.17 -21.98
C GLN A 223 -21.66 -12.90 -21.20
N ASP A 224 -20.69 -13.48 -21.92
CA ASP A 224 -19.55 -14.22 -21.38
C ASP A 224 -18.68 -13.32 -20.50
N GLY A 225 -18.33 -12.11 -20.97
CA GLY A 225 -17.55 -11.13 -20.21
C GLY A 225 -18.30 -10.56 -19.00
N GLY A 226 -19.62 -10.38 -19.09
CA GLY A 226 -20.45 -10.04 -17.94
C GLY A 226 -20.57 -11.18 -16.93
N GLN A 227 -20.61 -12.43 -17.39
CA GLN A 227 -20.66 -13.60 -16.52
C GLN A 227 -19.32 -13.84 -15.83
N ALA A 228 -18.20 -13.75 -16.54
CA ALA A 228 -16.86 -13.82 -15.97
C ALA A 228 -16.64 -12.77 -14.86
N LEU A 229 -17.16 -11.55 -15.02
CA LEU A 229 -17.12 -10.53 -13.96
C LEU A 229 -17.96 -10.93 -12.74
N ARG A 230 -19.13 -11.56 -12.92
CA ARG A 230 -19.94 -12.06 -11.79
C ARG A 230 -19.30 -13.26 -11.10
N ASP A 231 -18.74 -14.20 -11.87
CA ASP A 231 -18.05 -15.40 -11.37
C ASP A 231 -16.80 -15.03 -10.57
N HIS A 232 -16.08 -13.97 -10.99
CA HIS A 232 -14.99 -13.38 -10.22
C HIS A 232 -15.45 -12.99 -8.81
N TYR A 233 -16.64 -12.40 -8.66
CA TYR A 233 -17.24 -12.04 -7.36
C TYR A 233 -18.08 -13.15 -6.71
N ALA A 234 -18.10 -14.37 -7.26
CA ALA A 234 -18.79 -15.50 -6.64
C ALA A 234 -17.96 -16.10 -5.51
N ASP A 235 -16.79 -16.66 -5.85
CA ASP A 235 -16.15 -17.70 -5.04
C ASP A 235 -14.73 -17.38 -4.50
N HIS A 236 -14.00 -16.42 -5.09
CA HIS A 236 -12.57 -16.21 -4.77
C HIS A 236 -12.15 -14.75 -4.76
N TRP A 237 -11.36 -14.35 -3.75
CA TRP A 237 -10.76 -13.01 -3.67
C TRP A 237 -9.48 -12.91 -4.52
N THR A 238 -9.29 -11.78 -5.20
CA THR A 238 -8.01 -11.49 -5.89
C THR A 238 -6.89 -11.37 -4.87
N LEU A 239 -5.79 -12.11 -5.06
CA LEU A 239 -4.58 -12.00 -4.25
C LEU A 239 -3.92 -10.62 -4.39
N GLY A 240 -3.13 -10.21 -3.39
CA GLY A 240 -2.45 -8.91 -3.37
C GLY A 240 -3.38 -7.68 -3.34
N ILE A 241 -4.62 -7.87 -2.87
CA ILE A 241 -5.54 -6.85 -2.36
C ILE A 241 -6.11 -7.39 -1.05
N LEU A 242 -6.15 -6.57 0.02
CA LEU A 242 -6.75 -6.97 1.30
C LEU A 242 -8.27 -6.70 1.30
N TRP A 243 -9.06 -7.67 0.87
CA TRP A 243 -10.51 -7.51 0.77
C TRP A 243 -11.19 -7.36 2.14
N SER A 244 -12.08 -6.37 2.23
CA SER A 244 -13.04 -6.26 3.32
C SER A 244 -14.43 -6.74 2.86
N PRO A 245 -15.28 -7.29 3.75
CA PRO A 245 -16.63 -7.71 3.37
C PRO A 245 -17.46 -6.57 2.74
N SER A 246 -17.31 -5.34 3.23
CA SER A 246 -17.99 -4.16 2.66
C SER A 246 -17.56 -3.88 1.22
N LEU A 247 -16.25 -3.97 0.92
CA LEU A 247 -15.74 -3.77 -0.45
C LEU A 247 -16.18 -4.91 -1.37
N TRP A 248 -16.17 -6.14 -0.87
CA TRP A 248 -16.58 -7.32 -1.63
C TRP A 248 -18.04 -7.22 -2.06
N GLU A 249 -18.97 -6.98 -1.13
CA GLU A 249 -20.39 -6.86 -1.45
C GLU A 249 -20.70 -5.62 -2.30
N ALA A 250 -20.01 -4.50 -2.09
CA ALA A 250 -20.15 -3.32 -2.96
C ALA A 250 -19.69 -3.60 -4.40
N SER A 251 -18.56 -4.31 -4.55
CA SER A 251 -18.03 -4.70 -5.86
C SER A 251 -18.94 -5.72 -6.56
N ARG A 252 -19.41 -6.74 -5.84
CA ARG A 252 -20.40 -7.71 -6.32
C ARG A 252 -21.69 -7.04 -6.77
N ALA A 253 -22.24 -6.13 -5.96
CA ALA A 253 -23.45 -5.38 -6.30
C ALA A 253 -23.25 -4.51 -7.55
N ARG A 254 -22.08 -3.89 -7.72
CA ARG A 254 -21.72 -3.10 -8.90
C ARG A 254 -21.53 -3.98 -10.15
N ALA A 255 -20.95 -5.17 -10.01
CA ALA A 255 -20.77 -6.12 -11.10
C ALA A 255 -22.07 -6.78 -11.59
N GLN A 256 -23.06 -6.95 -10.71
CA GLN A 256 -24.26 -7.74 -10.97
C GLN A 256 -25.04 -7.36 -12.25
N PRO A 257 -25.38 -6.08 -12.53
CA PRO A 257 -26.12 -5.71 -13.74
C PRO A 257 -25.24 -5.64 -15.00
N LEU A 258 -23.90 -5.68 -14.85
CA LEU A 258 -22.99 -5.31 -15.92
C LEU A 258 -22.86 -6.38 -17.02
N ARG A 259 -22.67 -5.88 -18.24
CA ARG A 259 -22.31 -6.64 -19.43
C ARG A 259 -21.10 -6.02 -20.09
N LEU A 260 -20.23 -6.84 -20.68
CA LEU A 260 -19.08 -6.31 -21.43
C LEU A 260 -19.60 -5.65 -22.71
N TRP A 261 -19.18 -4.42 -22.99
CA TRP A 261 -19.54 -3.69 -24.21
C TRP A 261 -18.37 -3.64 -25.19
N ALA A 262 -17.17 -3.32 -24.69
CA ALA A 262 -15.97 -3.20 -25.50
C ALA A 262 -14.70 -3.53 -24.71
N THR A 263 -13.68 -4.00 -25.43
CA THR A 263 -12.30 -4.15 -24.94
C THR A 263 -11.42 -3.06 -25.53
N GLY A 264 -10.61 -2.40 -24.72
CA GLY A 264 -9.61 -1.42 -25.15
C GLY A 264 -8.33 -2.05 -25.73
N PRO A 265 -7.37 -1.22 -26.17
CA PRO A 265 -6.07 -1.69 -26.61
C PRO A 265 -5.31 -2.40 -25.48
N VAL A 266 -4.58 -3.47 -25.81
CA VAL A 266 -3.80 -4.27 -24.84
C VAL A 266 -2.62 -3.45 -24.30
N LEU A 267 -2.56 -3.30 -22.98
CA LEU A 267 -1.36 -2.86 -22.26
C LEU A 267 -0.45 -4.07 -22.04
N ARG A 268 0.79 -3.98 -22.50
CA ARG A 268 1.85 -4.94 -22.17
C ARG A 268 2.66 -4.42 -20.99
N GLY A 269 2.49 -5.06 -19.84
CA GLY A 269 3.35 -4.84 -18.69
C GLY A 269 4.68 -5.60 -18.80
N ALA A 270 5.55 -5.39 -17.82
CA ALA A 270 6.75 -6.21 -17.63
C ALA A 270 6.36 -7.69 -17.43
N HIS A 271 7.32 -8.60 -17.66
CA HIS A 271 7.14 -10.07 -17.58
C HIS A 271 6.03 -10.62 -18.49
N ALA A 272 5.76 -9.93 -19.61
CA ALA A 272 4.74 -10.29 -20.60
C ALA A 272 3.31 -10.43 -20.05
N ARG A 273 2.98 -9.79 -18.92
CA ARG A 273 1.60 -9.67 -18.45
C ARG A 273 0.83 -8.72 -19.38
N GLU A 274 -0.24 -9.22 -19.99
CA GLU A 274 -1.13 -8.43 -20.84
C GLU A 274 -2.39 -8.03 -20.06
N PHE A 275 -2.69 -6.74 -20.05
CA PHE A 275 -3.93 -6.19 -19.49
C PHE A 275 -4.81 -5.71 -20.64
N THR A 276 -6.10 -6.05 -20.59
CA THR A 276 -7.09 -5.60 -21.58
C THR A 276 -8.12 -4.73 -20.89
N PRO A 277 -8.04 -3.39 -21.03
CA PRO A 277 -9.03 -2.48 -20.47
C PRO A 277 -10.42 -2.88 -20.94
N SER A 278 -11.39 -2.86 -20.03
CA SER A 278 -12.74 -3.33 -20.28
C SER A 278 -13.73 -2.21 -20.00
N LEU A 279 -14.65 -2.01 -20.96
CA LEU A 279 -15.78 -1.09 -20.81
C LEU A 279 -17.04 -1.93 -20.67
N TYR A 280 -17.64 -1.86 -19.49
CA TYR A 280 -18.91 -2.50 -19.18
C TYR A 280 -20.06 -1.50 -19.32
N LEU A 281 -21.27 -1.98 -19.59
CA LEU A 281 -22.51 -1.19 -19.52
C LEU A 281 -23.52 -1.84 -18.57
N ASP A 282 -24.37 -1.02 -17.98
CA ASP A 282 -25.64 -1.45 -17.41
C ASP A 282 -26.74 -1.24 -18.49
N PRO A 283 -27.47 -2.28 -18.93
CA PRO A 283 -28.55 -2.13 -19.89
C PRO A 283 -29.67 -1.16 -19.44
N ALA A 284 -29.78 -0.86 -18.14
CA ALA A 284 -30.74 0.10 -17.60
C ALA A 284 -30.24 1.57 -17.62
N ASP A 285 -28.92 1.82 -17.71
CA ASP A 285 -28.32 3.16 -17.88
C ASP A 285 -27.30 3.15 -19.03
N PRO A 286 -27.74 2.99 -20.30
CA PRO A 286 -26.85 2.85 -21.45
C PRO A 286 -26.09 4.14 -21.82
N GLY A 287 -26.43 5.27 -21.18
CA GLY A 287 -25.67 6.52 -21.29
C GLY A 287 -24.38 6.52 -20.46
N ARG A 288 -24.18 5.50 -19.60
CA ARG A 288 -23.03 5.35 -18.71
C ARG A 288 -22.29 4.04 -18.98
N LEU A 289 -20.98 4.16 -19.13
CA LEU A 289 -20.05 3.03 -19.18
C LEU A 289 -19.28 2.94 -17.87
N TRP A 290 -18.82 1.75 -17.52
CA TRP A 290 -17.93 1.48 -16.40
C TRP A 290 -16.60 0.99 -16.95
N TYR A 291 -15.57 1.83 -16.85
CA TYR A 291 -14.22 1.54 -17.33
C TYR A 291 -13.37 0.94 -16.22
N THR A 292 -12.59 -0.08 -16.57
CA THR A 292 -11.47 -0.59 -15.77
C THR A 292 -10.29 -0.96 -16.66
N PRO A 293 -9.03 -0.72 -16.25
CA PRO A 293 -7.87 -1.26 -16.96
C PRO A 293 -7.68 -2.77 -16.79
N ASP A 294 -8.15 -3.35 -15.68
CA ASP A 294 -8.13 -4.80 -15.39
C ASP A 294 -9.39 -5.18 -14.60
N PRO A 295 -10.21 -6.15 -15.03
CA PRO A 295 -11.35 -6.66 -14.25
C PRO A 295 -11.00 -7.20 -12.86
N ALA A 296 -9.72 -7.48 -12.57
CA ALA A 296 -9.23 -7.88 -11.25
C ALA A 296 -9.21 -6.73 -10.21
N LEU A 297 -9.38 -5.48 -10.64
CA LEU A 297 -9.67 -4.35 -9.75
C LEU A 297 -11.03 -4.53 -9.07
N PRO A 298 -11.20 -4.08 -7.81
CA PRO A 298 -12.51 -4.02 -7.17
C PRO A 298 -13.50 -3.20 -8.00
N ALA A 299 -14.65 -3.76 -8.35
CA ALA A 299 -15.64 -3.09 -9.20
C ALA A 299 -16.20 -1.80 -8.56
N ALA A 300 -16.10 -1.65 -7.23
CA ALA A 300 -16.36 -0.38 -6.54
C ALA A 300 -15.46 0.78 -7.01
N LEU A 301 -14.27 0.48 -7.55
CA LEU A 301 -13.29 1.41 -8.12
C LEU A 301 -13.36 1.52 -9.66
N PHE A 302 -14.33 0.90 -10.33
CA PHE A 302 -14.51 1.11 -11.77
C PHE A 302 -14.97 2.55 -12.04
N VAL A 303 -14.42 3.17 -13.07
CA VAL A 303 -14.68 4.58 -13.41
C VAL A 303 -16.01 4.70 -14.16
N PRO A 304 -17.01 5.44 -13.63
CA PRO A 304 -18.22 5.76 -14.38
C PRO A 304 -17.90 6.84 -15.42
N LEU A 305 -18.02 6.50 -16.69
CA LEU A 305 -17.82 7.40 -17.82
C LEU A 305 -19.17 7.69 -18.51
N PRO A 306 -19.46 8.93 -18.92
CA PRO A 306 -20.40 9.19 -19.99
C PRO A 306 -20.03 8.38 -21.24
N ALA A 307 -21.00 7.82 -21.95
CA ALA A 307 -20.80 7.05 -23.17
C ALA A 307 -20.42 7.95 -24.37
N THR A 308 -19.20 8.51 -24.36
CA THR A 308 -18.70 9.42 -25.40
C THR A 308 -17.25 9.09 -25.80
N ARG A 309 -16.86 9.42 -27.03
CA ARG A 309 -15.49 9.21 -27.53
C ARG A 309 -14.46 9.93 -26.65
N ALA A 310 -14.74 11.17 -26.27
CA ALA A 310 -13.82 12.01 -25.51
C ALA A 310 -13.49 11.41 -24.13
N THR A 311 -14.50 10.98 -23.37
CA THR A 311 -14.32 10.38 -22.03
C THR A 311 -13.64 9.01 -22.07
N ILE A 312 -13.83 8.24 -23.15
CA ILE A 312 -13.13 6.96 -23.39
C ILE A 312 -11.65 7.22 -23.73
N GLU A 313 -11.36 8.17 -24.64
CA GLU A 313 -10.00 8.59 -25.00
C GLU A 313 -9.23 9.10 -23.77
N GLU A 314 -9.90 9.90 -22.95
CA GLU A 314 -9.41 10.46 -21.69
C GLU A 314 -9.05 9.37 -20.67
N ALA A 315 -9.94 8.39 -20.45
CA ALA A 315 -9.70 7.27 -19.54
C ALA A 315 -8.55 6.36 -20.01
N LEU A 316 -8.46 6.05 -21.30
CA LEU A 316 -7.36 5.27 -21.88
C LEU A 316 -5.99 5.98 -21.80
N THR A 317 -6.02 7.32 -21.76
CA THR A 317 -4.82 8.18 -21.67
C THR A 317 -4.31 8.37 -20.25
N GLU A 318 -5.19 8.34 -19.24
CA GLU A 318 -4.79 8.53 -17.84
C GLU A 318 -4.64 7.23 -17.05
N LEU A 319 -5.49 6.24 -17.32
CA LEU A 319 -5.66 5.02 -16.52
C LEU A 319 -5.56 3.77 -17.41
N GLY A 320 -4.72 3.79 -18.44
CA GLY A 320 -4.68 2.76 -19.48
C GLY A 320 -3.32 2.65 -20.18
N PRO A 321 -3.22 1.91 -21.30
CA PRO A 321 -1.96 1.67 -22.02
C PRO A 321 -1.21 2.93 -22.50
N ARG A 322 -1.87 4.09 -22.49
CA ARG A 322 -1.29 5.37 -22.91
C ARG A 322 -0.93 6.27 -21.72
N ALA A 323 -1.05 5.78 -20.48
CA ALA A 323 -0.65 6.49 -19.28
C ALA A 323 0.81 6.96 -19.40
N PRO A 324 1.07 8.28 -19.43
CA PRO A 324 2.42 8.77 -19.58
C PRO A 324 3.20 8.56 -18.29
N ALA A 325 4.52 8.49 -18.45
CA ALA A 325 5.54 8.65 -17.41
C ALA A 325 5.02 9.40 -16.18
N LEU A 326 5.26 8.88 -14.98
CA LEU A 326 5.26 9.78 -13.83
C LEU A 326 6.40 10.78 -14.03
N ASP A 327 6.10 12.07 -13.99
CA ASP A 327 7.11 13.12 -13.91
C ASP A 327 7.17 13.54 -12.44
N LEU A 328 8.30 13.28 -11.80
CA LEU A 328 8.50 13.60 -10.38
C LEU A 328 8.46 15.10 -10.09
N ALA A 329 8.63 15.98 -11.10
CA ALA A 329 8.49 17.42 -10.94
C ALA A 329 7.02 17.90 -10.92
N GLU A 330 6.10 17.11 -11.48
CA GLU A 330 4.66 17.37 -11.47
C GLU A 330 3.89 16.45 -10.49
N ALA A 331 4.58 15.49 -9.88
CA ALA A 331 4.00 14.53 -8.96
C ALA A 331 3.69 15.14 -7.59
N LYS A 332 2.69 14.55 -6.94
CA LYS A 332 2.32 14.81 -5.55
C LYS A 332 2.76 13.61 -4.71
N THR A 333 3.55 13.86 -3.68
CA THR A 333 3.89 12.87 -2.65
C THR A 333 2.98 13.05 -1.44
N VAL A 334 2.52 11.94 -0.86
CA VAL A 334 1.82 11.91 0.43
C VAL A 334 2.44 10.85 1.32
N ARG A 335 2.59 11.15 2.61
CA ARG A 335 3.02 10.19 3.63
C ARG A 335 1.90 9.87 4.61
N ALA A 336 1.75 8.61 4.98
CA ALA A 336 0.70 8.14 5.89
C ALA A 336 1.10 6.86 6.62
N TYR A 337 0.68 6.71 7.87
CA TYR A 337 0.97 5.52 8.67
C TYR A 337 0.22 4.28 8.12
N MET A 338 0.97 3.22 7.84
CA MET A 338 0.49 1.95 7.29
C MET A 338 0.11 0.95 8.39
N GLY A 339 0.83 0.98 9.51
CA GLY A 339 0.69 0.05 10.63
C GLY A 339 2.03 -0.22 11.31
N ALA A 340 2.11 -1.31 12.07
CA ALA A 340 3.36 -1.82 12.63
C ALA A 340 3.38 -3.36 12.59
N VAL A 341 4.57 -3.95 12.51
CA VAL A 341 4.81 -5.39 12.32
C VAL A 341 4.07 -6.27 13.35
N ASN A 342 3.97 -5.81 14.60
CA ASN A 342 3.37 -6.55 15.69
C ASN A 342 1.86 -6.83 15.51
N PHE A 343 1.10 -5.91 14.90
CA PHE A 343 -0.35 -6.05 14.68
C PHE A 343 -0.77 -6.14 13.21
N LEU A 344 0.06 -5.72 12.26
CA LEU A 344 -0.28 -5.80 10.84
C LEU A 344 -0.28 -7.25 10.36
N ARG A 345 -1.26 -7.61 9.52
CA ARG A 345 -1.45 -8.98 9.03
C ARG A 345 -1.78 -8.97 7.54
N VAL A 346 -1.21 -9.90 6.79
CA VAL A 346 -1.53 -10.14 5.36
C VAL A 346 -1.90 -11.61 5.15
N PRO A 347 -2.71 -11.95 4.13
CA PRO A 347 -3.02 -13.33 3.80
C PRO A 347 -1.84 -13.99 3.08
N ASN A 348 -1.45 -15.17 3.54
CA ASN A 348 -0.49 -16.02 2.86
C ASN A 348 -1.06 -16.42 1.48
N PRO A 349 -0.36 -16.17 0.36
CA PRO A 349 -0.91 -16.39 -0.98
C PRO A 349 -1.13 -17.86 -1.33
N TYR A 350 -0.54 -18.81 -0.57
CA TYR A 350 -0.65 -20.25 -0.84
C TYR A 350 -1.81 -20.91 -0.08
N TYR A 351 -2.20 -20.36 1.08
CA TYR A 351 -3.18 -20.99 1.99
C TYR A 351 -4.29 -20.05 2.47
N GLY A 352 -4.17 -18.73 2.27
CA GLY A 352 -5.15 -17.71 2.66
C GLY A 352 -5.17 -17.33 4.13
N GLU A 353 -4.44 -18.04 5.00
CA GLU A 353 -4.34 -17.72 6.43
C GLU A 353 -3.61 -16.39 6.67
N LEU A 354 -4.05 -15.63 7.69
CA LEU A 354 -3.46 -14.34 8.04
C LEU A 354 -2.19 -14.52 8.89
N GLU A 355 -1.07 -14.02 8.38
CA GLU A 355 0.26 -14.08 9.00
C GLU A 355 0.78 -12.66 9.37
N PRO A 356 1.72 -12.52 10.33
CA PRO A 356 2.39 -11.26 10.63
C PRO A 356 2.98 -10.63 9.37
N ALA A 357 2.70 -9.34 9.14
CA ALA A 357 3.21 -8.63 8.00
C ALA A 357 4.65 -8.13 8.26
N GLY A 358 5.59 -9.08 8.30
CA GLY A 358 7.02 -8.77 8.16
C GLY A 358 7.34 -8.25 6.76
N PRO A 359 8.54 -7.67 6.53
CA PRO A 359 8.90 -7.10 5.22
C PRO A 359 8.87 -8.14 4.08
N HIS A 360 9.31 -9.37 4.33
CA HIS A 360 9.19 -10.48 3.38
C HIS A 360 7.72 -10.87 3.06
N GLU A 361 6.85 -10.88 4.07
CA GLU A 361 5.42 -11.16 3.92
C GLU A 361 4.69 -10.04 3.17
N LEU A 362 5.04 -8.78 3.43
CA LEU A 362 4.58 -7.62 2.66
C LEU A 362 5.06 -7.69 1.20
N ASP A 363 6.34 -8.02 0.99
CA ASP A 363 6.90 -8.18 -0.35
C ASP A 363 6.12 -9.25 -1.12
N ARG A 364 5.95 -10.43 -0.51
CA ARG A 364 5.16 -11.54 -1.03
C ARG A 364 3.72 -11.14 -1.33
N HIS A 365 3.05 -10.39 -0.44
CA HIS A 365 1.68 -9.91 -0.66
C HIS A 365 1.57 -9.09 -1.95
N PHE A 366 2.43 -8.08 -2.11
CA PHE A 366 2.39 -7.20 -3.28
C PHE A 366 2.89 -7.86 -4.56
N ASN A 367 3.74 -8.88 -4.49
CA ASN A 367 4.21 -9.63 -5.66
C ASN A 367 3.08 -10.39 -6.39
N PHE A 368 1.95 -10.66 -5.71
CA PHE A 368 0.73 -11.23 -6.31
C PHE A 368 -0.33 -10.18 -6.68
N SER A 369 -0.07 -8.89 -6.47
CA SER A 369 -1.08 -7.84 -6.68
C SER A 369 -1.44 -7.64 -8.16
N PRO A 370 -2.72 -7.40 -8.48
CA PRO A 370 -3.13 -7.06 -9.84
C PRO A 370 -2.79 -5.61 -10.21
N VAL A 371 -2.51 -4.74 -9.24
CA VAL A 371 -2.43 -3.28 -9.42
C VAL A 371 -1.03 -2.68 -9.31
N VAL A 372 -0.04 -3.42 -8.80
CA VAL A 372 1.36 -2.98 -8.74
C VAL A 372 2.32 -3.99 -9.38
N THR A 373 3.51 -3.54 -9.78
CA THR A 373 4.58 -4.37 -10.33
C THR A 373 5.04 -5.44 -9.31
N PRO A 374 5.35 -6.67 -9.77
CA PRO A 374 5.75 -7.78 -8.89
C PRO A 374 7.17 -7.64 -8.34
N HIS A 375 7.85 -6.54 -8.64
CA HIS A 375 9.22 -6.27 -8.23
C HIS A 375 9.27 -4.92 -7.56
N ALA A 376 9.92 -4.90 -6.40
CA ALA A 376 10.25 -3.69 -5.68
C ALA A 376 11.75 -3.42 -5.73
N TRP A 377 12.10 -2.15 -5.59
CA TRP A 377 13.46 -1.65 -5.45
C TRP A 377 13.65 -0.91 -4.12
N GLY A 378 14.90 -0.74 -3.72
CA GLY A 378 15.30 -0.12 -2.46
C GLY A 378 15.46 1.40 -2.52
N SER A 379 15.77 2.03 -1.38
CA SER A 379 15.96 3.48 -1.25
C SER A 379 17.05 4.07 -2.16
N ALA A 380 17.99 3.26 -2.67
CA ALA A 380 19.03 3.71 -3.60
C ALA A 380 18.49 4.26 -4.94
N PHE A 381 17.25 3.94 -5.30
CA PHE A 381 16.62 4.37 -6.56
C PHE A 381 15.41 5.27 -6.28
N VAL A 382 15.45 6.49 -6.83
CA VAL A 382 14.40 7.52 -6.67
C VAL A 382 13.24 7.32 -7.65
N ASP A 383 13.52 6.77 -8.84
CA ASP A 383 12.54 6.40 -9.87
C ASP A 383 12.66 4.89 -10.17
N ASP A 384 11.71 4.31 -10.91
CA ASP A 384 11.67 2.88 -11.22
C ASP A 384 12.86 2.45 -12.12
N PRO A 385 13.82 1.64 -11.61
CA PRO A 385 14.99 1.22 -12.37
C PRO A 385 14.68 0.14 -13.43
N LEU A 386 13.54 -0.53 -13.34
CA LEU A 386 13.08 -1.55 -14.28
C LEU A 386 12.23 -0.96 -15.42
N ARG A 387 11.92 0.34 -15.36
CA ARG A 387 10.94 0.99 -16.22
C ARG A 387 11.16 0.76 -17.71
N ASP A 388 12.35 1.09 -18.19
CA ASP A 388 12.74 1.02 -19.59
C ASP A 388 13.61 -0.23 -19.87
N SER A 389 13.53 -1.24 -19.00
CA SER A 389 14.29 -2.49 -19.15
C SER A 389 13.76 -3.34 -20.32
N GLU A 390 14.67 -3.79 -21.18
CA GLU A 390 14.35 -4.83 -22.17
C GLU A 390 14.04 -6.17 -21.46
N PRO A 391 13.25 -7.07 -22.08
CA PRO A 391 12.97 -8.40 -21.52
C PRO A 391 14.26 -9.17 -21.14
N LEU A 392 14.49 -9.30 -19.85
CA LEU A 392 15.66 -9.97 -19.29
C LEU A 392 15.53 -11.50 -19.39
N SER A 393 16.65 -12.21 -19.57
CA SER A 393 16.67 -13.64 -19.27
C SER A 393 16.62 -13.86 -17.75
N THR A 394 16.10 -14.99 -17.28
CA THR A 394 15.93 -15.29 -15.84
C THR A 394 17.20 -15.11 -15.01
N ILE A 395 18.39 -15.34 -15.58
CA ILE A 395 19.67 -15.12 -14.87
C ILE A 395 19.98 -13.62 -14.74
N GLN A 396 19.72 -12.83 -15.78
CA GLN A 396 19.87 -11.37 -15.73
C GLN A 396 18.82 -10.75 -14.80
N GLU A 397 17.59 -11.24 -14.83
CA GLU A 397 16.50 -10.86 -13.93
C GLU A 397 16.92 -11.09 -12.47
N ILE A 398 17.41 -12.27 -12.09
CA ILE A 398 17.92 -12.54 -10.73
C ILE A 398 19.07 -11.61 -10.33
N ALA A 399 19.97 -11.26 -11.26
CA ALA A 399 21.08 -10.35 -10.98
C ALA A 399 20.60 -8.91 -10.74
N VAL A 400 19.77 -8.37 -11.65
CA VAL A 400 19.19 -7.03 -11.55
C VAL A 400 18.29 -6.90 -10.33
N LEU A 401 17.47 -7.91 -10.03
CA LEU A 401 16.59 -7.89 -8.84
C LEU A 401 17.35 -7.89 -7.51
N ARG A 402 18.62 -8.32 -7.48
CA ARG A 402 19.49 -8.17 -6.31
C ARG A 402 20.11 -6.77 -6.23
N GLU A 403 20.54 -6.24 -7.37
CA GLU A 403 21.12 -4.89 -7.48
C GLU A 403 20.10 -3.81 -7.10
N ILE A 404 18.88 -3.86 -7.64
CA ILE A 404 17.87 -2.83 -7.38
C ILE A 404 17.33 -2.82 -5.94
N ARG A 405 17.65 -3.82 -5.11
CA ARG A 405 17.25 -3.88 -3.69
C ARG A 405 18.17 -3.08 -2.76
N GLU A 406 19.24 -2.49 -3.30
CA GLU A 406 20.19 -1.66 -2.54
C GLU A 406 19.49 -0.51 -1.78
N GLN A 407 19.95 -0.28 -0.54
CA GLN A 407 19.45 0.75 0.35
C GLN A 407 20.54 1.81 0.60
N ILE A 408 20.18 3.09 0.69
CA ILE A 408 21.11 4.14 1.11
C ILE A 408 21.25 4.06 2.62
N ALA A 409 22.46 3.77 3.11
CA ALA A 409 22.76 3.58 4.55
C ALA A 409 22.44 4.79 5.45
N GLU A 410 22.28 5.98 4.87
CA GLU A 410 21.93 7.23 5.57
C GLU A 410 20.43 7.59 5.47
N SER A 411 19.60 6.73 4.85
CA SER A 411 18.15 6.94 4.69
C SER A 411 17.34 5.81 5.33
N LEU A 412 16.03 6.00 5.45
CA LEU A 412 15.14 4.92 5.88
C LEU A 412 15.12 3.79 4.83
N PRO A 413 15.29 2.52 5.25
CA PRO A 413 15.08 1.39 4.36
C PRO A 413 13.64 1.41 3.84
N ARG A 414 13.47 1.25 2.53
CA ARG A 414 12.13 1.19 1.91
C ARG A 414 12.07 0.21 0.77
N PHE A 415 10.86 -0.27 0.47
CA PHE A 415 10.58 -1.03 -0.74
C PHE A 415 9.54 -0.31 -1.59
N THR A 416 9.97 0.16 -2.75
CA THR A 416 9.16 0.94 -3.70
C THR A 416 8.69 0.05 -4.86
N ARG A 417 7.43 0.18 -5.27
CA ARG A 417 6.83 -0.46 -6.45
C ARG A 417 6.16 0.58 -7.35
N ARG A 418 5.93 0.25 -8.62
CA ARG A 418 5.13 1.06 -9.54
C ARG A 418 3.71 0.50 -9.67
N ALA A 419 2.70 1.37 -9.69
CA ALA A 419 1.33 1.02 -10.04
C ALA A 419 1.21 0.78 -11.56
N TRP A 420 0.51 -0.30 -11.96
CA TRP A 420 0.46 -0.70 -13.37
C TRP A 420 -0.17 0.34 -14.28
N PHE A 421 -1.20 1.07 -13.82
CA PHE A 421 -2.04 1.88 -14.69
C PHE A 421 -1.80 3.38 -14.53
N SER A 422 -1.66 3.85 -13.28
CA SER A 422 -1.36 5.26 -13.00
C SER A 422 0.14 5.60 -13.04
N GLN A 423 1.02 4.59 -13.08
CA GLN A 423 2.48 4.72 -13.00
C GLN A 423 2.96 5.38 -11.69
N ALA A 424 2.10 5.49 -10.67
CA ALA A 424 2.45 6.00 -9.35
C ALA A 424 3.50 5.12 -8.66
N LEU A 425 4.30 5.70 -7.78
CA LEU A 425 5.27 4.99 -6.95
C LEU A 425 4.67 4.79 -5.55
N LEU A 426 4.70 3.55 -5.06
CA LEU A 426 4.25 3.17 -3.71
C LEU A 426 5.46 2.62 -2.95
N ALA A 427 5.98 3.38 -1.99
CA ALA A 427 7.02 2.95 -1.09
C ALA A 427 6.46 2.58 0.29
N ILE A 428 6.98 1.49 0.84
CA ILE A 428 6.83 1.10 2.24
C ILE A 428 8.15 1.42 2.93
N GLU A 429 8.17 2.45 3.75
CA GLU A 429 9.29 2.78 4.63
C GLU A 429 9.25 1.90 5.88
N MET A 430 10.41 1.41 6.30
CA MET A 430 10.58 0.47 7.41
C MET A 430 11.36 1.15 8.55
N HIS A 431 10.70 1.26 9.69
CA HIS A 431 11.19 2.01 10.85
C HIS A 431 11.69 1.04 11.92
N ALA A 432 12.75 1.43 12.65
CA ALA A 432 13.44 0.55 13.60
C ALA A 432 12.62 0.21 14.86
N ASP A 433 11.57 0.96 15.14
CA ASP A 433 10.54 0.67 16.15
C ASP A 433 9.41 -0.23 15.61
N GLY A 434 9.58 -0.82 14.42
CA GLY A 434 8.65 -1.73 13.78
C GLY A 434 7.45 -1.03 13.12
N HIS A 435 7.46 0.30 13.01
CA HIS A 435 6.46 1.05 12.24
C HIS A 435 6.67 0.91 10.73
N TYR A 436 5.57 0.97 9.98
CA TYR A 436 5.57 1.11 8.54
C TYR A 436 4.87 2.41 8.14
N VAL A 437 5.47 3.14 7.20
CA VAL A 437 4.90 4.35 6.61
C VAL A 437 4.78 4.17 5.10
N TRP A 438 3.62 4.55 4.57
CA TRP A 438 3.41 4.76 3.15
C TRP A 438 4.06 6.06 2.73
N GLU A 439 4.91 6.02 1.70
CA GLU A 439 5.28 7.18 0.90
C GLU A 439 4.78 6.93 -0.52
N VAL A 440 3.81 7.73 -0.96
CA VAL A 440 3.10 7.49 -2.22
C VAL A 440 3.20 8.71 -3.11
N THR A 441 3.88 8.56 -4.25
CA THR A 441 4.17 9.63 -5.21
C THR A 441 3.41 9.38 -6.51
N TYR A 442 2.48 10.28 -6.85
CA TYR A 442 1.52 10.06 -7.94
C TYR A 442 1.18 11.34 -8.71
N ARG A 443 0.70 11.17 -9.95
CA ARG A 443 -0.01 12.23 -10.69
C ARG A 443 -1.45 12.30 -10.17
N PRO A 444 -1.95 13.47 -9.72
CA PRO A 444 -3.36 13.65 -9.36
C PRO A 444 -4.31 13.19 -10.48
N SER A 445 -5.24 12.29 -10.17
CA SER A 445 -6.21 11.74 -11.13
C SER A 445 -7.53 12.53 -11.14
N ARG A 446 -8.05 12.85 -12.32
CA ARG A 446 -9.33 13.57 -12.48
C ARG A 446 -10.55 12.68 -12.25
N PHE A 447 -10.38 11.37 -12.47
CA PHE A 447 -11.43 10.36 -12.29
C PHE A 447 -11.63 9.96 -10.82
N ALA A 448 -10.64 10.25 -9.97
CA ALA A 448 -10.61 9.78 -8.59
C ALA A 448 -11.74 10.36 -7.71
N SER A 449 -12.01 11.66 -7.79
CA SER A 449 -12.77 12.38 -6.73
C SER A 449 -14.14 11.80 -6.39
N ALA A 450 -14.97 11.48 -7.39
CA ALA A 450 -16.29 10.92 -7.15
C ALA A 450 -16.22 9.45 -6.67
N VAL A 451 -15.32 8.67 -7.25
CA VAL A 451 -15.15 7.24 -6.95
C VAL A 451 -14.55 7.05 -5.55
N LEU A 452 -13.52 7.83 -5.21
CA LEU A 452 -12.89 7.79 -3.88
C LEU A 452 -13.78 8.36 -2.78
N ALA A 453 -14.67 9.31 -3.06
CA ALA A 453 -15.66 9.73 -2.07
C ALA A 453 -16.58 8.56 -1.66
N GLU A 454 -17.03 7.74 -2.62
CA GLU A 454 -17.79 6.52 -2.34
C GLU A 454 -16.91 5.45 -1.67
N PHE A 455 -15.71 5.18 -2.20
CA PHE A 455 -14.80 4.16 -1.70
C PHE A 455 -14.33 4.42 -0.27
N ASN A 456 -13.95 5.66 0.07
CA ASN A 456 -13.59 6.07 1.43
C ASN A 456 -14.75 5.85 2.41
N ALA A 457 -15.98 6.16 2.01
CA ALA A 457 -17.17 5.92 2.83
C ALA A 457 -17.47 4.42 3.03
N LEU A 458 -17.26 3.58 2.00
CA LEU A 458 -17.44 2.12 2.05
C LEU A 458 -16.37 1.42 2.90
N SER A 459 -15.12 1.88 2.82
CA SER A 459 -13.94 1.27 3.46
C SER A 459 -13.58 1.88 4.82
N ASN A 460 -14.21 3.00 5.21
CA ASN A 460 -13.81 3.85 6.34
C ASN A 460 -12.35 4.32 6.24
N GLN A 461 -11.92 4.66 5.02
CA GLN A 461 -10.60 5.21 4.71
C GLN A 461 -10.67 6.72 4.46
N ARG A 462 -9.50 7.36 4.35
CA ARG A 462 -9.36 8.81 4.08
C ARG A 462 -8.32 9.08 2.99
N TYR A 463 -8.36 8.31 1.91
CA TYR A 463 -7.47 8.55 0.77
C TYR A 463 -7.71 9.95 0.17
N PRO A 464 -6.67 10.67 -0.26
CA PRO A 464 -6.80 11.93 -0.97
C PRO A 464 -7.75 11.80 -2.17
N ALA A 465 -8.65 12.77 -2.37
CA ALA A 465 -9.69 12.70 -3.41
C ALA A 465 -9.13 12.68 -4.85
N ASP A 466 -7.84 12.94 -5.03
CA ASP A 466 -7.10 12.93 -6.29
C ASP A 466 -6.14 11.73 -6.43
N MET A 467 -6.12 10.80 -5.46
CA MET A 467 -5.30 9.59 -5.51
C MET A 467 -5.76 8.64 -6.64
N PRO A 468 -4.85 8.05 -7.44
CA PRO A 468 -5.24 7.08 -8.45
C PRO A 468 -5.95 5.85 -7.87
N LEU A 469 -6.87 5.29 -8.65
CA LEU A 469 -7.77 4.23 -8.17
C LEU A 469 -7.06 2.87 -7.98
N ASP A 470 -6.00 2.62 -8.75
CA ASP A 470 -5.14 1.44 -8.60
C ASP A 470 -4.23 1.53 -7.36
N VAL A 471 -3.75 2.73 -7.04
CA VAL A 471 -3.10 3.04 -5.76
C VAL A 471 -4.08 2.81 -4.60
N ALA A 472 -5.30 3.35 -4.66
CA ALA A 472 -6.31 3.15 -3.61
C ALA A 472 -6.71 1.67 -3.43
N ALA A 473 -6.68 0.86 -4.50
CA ALA A 473 -6.85 -0.58 -4.42
C ALA A 473 -5.66 -1.28 -3.73
N ALA A 474 -4.43 -0.89 -4.03
CA ALA A 474 -3.22 -1.45 -3.43
C ALA A 474 -3.09 -1.14 -1.94
N LEU A 475 -3.48 0.07 -1.53
CA LEU A 475 -3.44 0.53 -0.14
C LEU A 475 -4.63 0.03 0.71
N HIS A 476 -5.66 -0.57 0.09
CA HIS A 476 -6.86 -1.00 0.80
C HIS A 476 -6.54 -2.09 1.83
N GLY A 477 -7.23 -2.05 2.97
CA GLY A 477 -7.05 -2.94 4.12
C GLY A 477 -5.84 -2.65 5.02
N PHE A 478 -4.91 -1.79 4.61
CA PHE A 478 -3.89 -1.20 5.48
C PHE A 478 -4.42 0.06 6.19
N MET A 479 -3.70 0.56 7.19
CA MET A 479 -3.99 1.90 7.73
C MET A 479 -3.55 2.97 6.72
N PHE A 480 -4.19 4.13 6.78
CA PHE A 480 -3.80 5.32 6.03
C PHE A 480 -4.09 6.55 6.88
N TYR A 481 -3.23 6.81 7.86
CA TYR A 481 -3.35 7.96 8.76
C TYR A 481 -2.26 8.99 8.43
N ASP A 482 -2.67 10.12 7.87
CA ASP A 482 -1.80 11.24 7.54
C ASP A 482 -1.53 12.14 8.78
N ALA A 483 -0.67 13.15 8.62
CA ALA A 483 -0.36 14.11 9.69
C ALA A 483 -1.61 14.81 10.25
N ALA A 484 -2.61 15.09 9.40
CA ALA A 484 -3.86 15.73 9.82
C ALA A 484 -4.73 14.79 10.68
N TRP A 485 -4.73 13.48 10.40
CA TRP A 485 -5.34 12.47 11.27
C TRP A 485 -4.66 12.43 12.63
N PHE A 486 -3.32 12.38 12.67
CA PHE A 486 -2.58 12.36 13.94
C PHE A 486 -2.76 13.62 14.76
N GLU A 487 -2.79 14.80 14.14
CA GLU A 487 -3.07 16.06 14.85
C GLU A 487 -4.47 16.05 15.49
N ALA A 488 -5.48 15.56 14.77
CA ALA A 488 -6.85 15.45 15.28
C ALA A 488 -6.97 14.41 16.41
N GLU A 489 -6.28 13.28 16.33
CA GLU A 489 -6.31 12.22 17.34
C GLU A 489 -5.52 12.63 18.60
N LEU A 490 -4.32 13.18 18.43
CA LEU A 490 -3.50 13.73 19.53
C LEU A 490 -4.13 14.92 20.25
N ALA A 491 -5.10 15.60 19.63
CA ALA A 491 -5.91 16.63 20.30
C ALA A 491 -7.02 16.05 21.19
N GLN A 492 -7.44 14.80 20.97
CA GLN A 492 -8.59 14.16 21.64
C GLN A 492 -8.19 13.06 22.63
N GLU A 493 -7.10 12.33 22.38
CA GLU A 493 -6.67 11.24 23.26
C GLU A 493 -6.20 11.76 24.64
N THR A 494 -6.65 11.09 25.69
CA THR A 494 -6.42 11.43 27.11
C THR A 494 -5.61 10.37 27.86
N ASP A 495 -5.52 9.13 27.35
CA ASP A 495 -4.66 8.08 27.91
C ASP A 495 -3.20 8.33 27.53
N LEU A 496 -2.39 8.72 28.52
CA LEU A 496 -0.97 9.04 28.35
C LEU A 496 -0.15 7.95 27.65
N ARG A 497 -0.50 6.66 27.81
CA ARG A 497 0.23 5.56 27.12
C ARG A 497 -0.14 5.50 25.64
N GLN A 498 -1.43 5.67 25.33
CA GLN A 498 -1.90 5.72 23.94
C GLN A 498 -1.37 6.98 23.24
N ARG A 499 -1.31 8.12 23.93
CA ARG A 499 -0.64 9.34 23.45
C ARG A 499 0.83 9.12 23.09
N GLY A 500 1.60 8.43 23.93
CA GLY A 500 2.99 8.09 23.63
C GLY A 500 3.14 7.29 22.33
N ALA A 501 2.31 6.26 22.13
CA ALA A 501 2.29 5.48 20.90
C ALA A 501 1.86 6.29 19.66
N LEU A 502 0.86 7.16 19.81
CA LEU A 502 0.43 8.09 18.74
C LEU A 502 1.52 9.10 18.37
N VAL A 503 2.32 9.58 19.35
CA VAL A 503 3.47 10.45 19.08
C VAL A 503 4.56 9.72 18.30
N GLY A 504 4.88 8.47 18.64
CA GLY A 504 5.83 7.65 17.87
C GLY A 504 5.42 7.50 16.40
N ALA A 505 4.18 7.05 16.17
CA ALA A 505 3.63 6.89 14.82
C ALA A 505 3.54 8.22 14.05
N ALA A 506 3.19 9.33 14.70
CA ALA A 506 3.16 10.66 14.09
C ALA A 506 4.58 11.15 13.69
N LEU A 507 5.59 10.88 14.52
CA LEU A 507 6.99 11.20 14.22
C LEU A 507 7.56 10.33 13.10
N ALA A 508 7.14 9.05 12.98
CA ALA A 508 7.47 8.22 11.84
C ALA A 508 6.90 8.79 10.52
N VAL A 509 5.63 9.20 10.52
CA VAL A 509 5.00 9.87 9.36
C VAL A 509 5.62 11.24 9.05
N ALA A 510 6.26 11.89 10.02
CA ALA A 510 6.99 13.15 9.81
C ALA A 510 8.50 12.97 9.60
N ALA A 511 9.02 11.74 9.47
CA ALA A 511 10.46 11.48 9.50
C ALA A 511 11.31 12.20 8.42
N ASP A 512 10.76 12.51 7.26
CA ASP A 512 11.41 13.28 6.19
C ASP A 512 11.24 14.82 6.33
N ASP A 513 10.20 15.28 7.01
CA ASP A 513 9.95 16.69 7.31
C ASP A 513 10.41 17.03 8.73
N ILE A 514 11.69 17.42 8.83
CA ILE A 514 12.29 17.80 10.11
C ILE A 514 11.63 19.01 10.79
N VAL A 515 10.91 19.86 10.04
CA VAL A 515 10.19 21.01 10.60
C VAL A 515 8.92 20.53 11.28
N GLU A 516 8.17 19.65 10.63
CA GLU A 516 6.96 19.05 11.18
C GLU A 516 7.26 18.07 12.32
N ALA A 517 8.28 17.22 12.18
CA ALA A 517 8.75 16.36 13.25
C ALA A 517 9.15 17.16 14.51
N ALA A 518 9.89 18.27 14.34
CA ALA A 518 10.24 19.14 15.45
C ALA A 518 9.01 19.86 16.05
N ARG A 519 8.00 20.19 15.25
CA ARG A 519 6.72 20.75 15.75
C ARG A 519 5.98 19.74 16.63
N ILE A 520 5.81 18.52 16.15
CA ILE A 520 5.16 17.41 16.86
C ILE A 520 5.93 17.09 18.16
N ALA A 521 7.24 16.90 18.06
CA ALA A 521 8.10 16.59 19.21
C ALA A 521 8.00 17.65 20.31
N ARG A 522 8.11 18.94 19.98
CA ARG A 522 8.01 20.02 20.97
C ARG A 522 6.65 20.10 21.64
N ALA A 523 5.57 19.86 20.89
CA ALA A 523 4.23 19.79 21.47
C ALA A 523 4.05 18.58 22.41
N ALA A 524 4.74 17.48 22.12
CA ALA A 524 4.71 16.23 22.88
C ALA A 524 5.54 16.29 24.18
N ILE A 525 6.76 16.86 24.14
CA ILE A 525 7.66 16.99 25.31
C ILE A 525 6.97 17.64 26.52
N LEU A 526 6.08 18.60 26.28
CA LEU A 526 5.37 19.37 27.32
C LEU A 526 4.23 18.60 28.02
N ARG A 527 3.92 17.35 27.62
CA ARG A 527 2.71 16.62 28.08
C ARG A 527 2.97 15.59 29.17
N GLY A 528 4.01 14.77 29.04
CA GLY A 528 4.23 13.64 29.94
C GLY A 528 5.46 12.82 29.61
N GLU A 529 5.83 11.93 30.52
CA GLU A 529 7.01 11.06 30.38
C GLU A 529 6.85 10.05 29.22
N ALA A 530 5.63 9.57 28.95
CA ALA A 530 5.36 8.66 27.84
C ALA A 530 5.61 9.33 26.47
N GLU A 531 5.14 10.56 26.29
CA GLU A 531 5.43 11.37 25.11
C GLU A 531 6.92 11.75 25.00
N GLN A 532 7.58 12.05 26.12
CA GLN A 532 9.02 12.31 26.14
C GLN A 532 9.85 11.09 25.74
N ILE A 533 9.48 9.88 26.17
CA ILE A 533 10.12 8.63 25.74
C ILE A 533 9.91 8.40 24.24
N ALA A 534 8.71 8.63 23.71
CA ALA A 534 8.45 8.51 22.27
C ALA A 534 9.31 9.48 21.44
N VAL A 535 9.46 10.74 21.91
CA VAL A 535 10.36 11.72 21.29
C VAL A 535 11.83 11.30 21.39
N ALA A 536 12.26 10.74 22.52
CA ALA A 536 13.63 10.24 22.69
C ALA A 536 13.92 9.10 21.70
N ASN A 537 13.03 8.11 21.61
CA ASN A 537 13.18 6.96 20.70
C ASN A 537 13.25 7.40 19.24
N ALA A 538 12.33 8.26 18.80
CA ALA A 538 12.37 8.83 17.44
C ALA A 538 13.67 9.61 17.20
N ALA A 539 14.09 10.46 18.15
CA ALA A 539 15.31 11.26 17.99
C ALA A 539 16.59 10.41 17.98
N LEU A 540 16.61 9.25 18.64
CA LEU A 540 17.67 8.25 18.49
C LEU A 540 17.64 7.63 17.10
N GLN A 541 16.49 7.11 16.68
CA GLN A 541 16.31 6.39 15.42
C GLN A 541 16.65 7.22 14.19
N TYR A 542 16.17 8.47 14.14
CA TYR A 542 16.36 9.38 12.99
C TYR A 542 17.58 10.31 13.17
N ASN A 543 18.43 10.06 14.17
CA ASN A 543 19.63 10.85 14.47
C ASN A 543 19.35 12.36 14.69
N TRP A 544 18.20 12.70 15.31
CA TRP A 544 17.80 14.08 15.62
C TRP A 544 18.43 14.57 16.93
N GLN A 545 19.76 14.64 16.97
CA GLN A 545 20.53 15.01 18.16
C GLN A 545 20.00 16.29 18.87
N PHE A 546 19.56 17.30 18.10
CA PHE A 546 19.02 18.54 18.67
C PHE A 546 17.75 18.33 19.52
N LEU A 547 16.91 17.34 19.20
CA LEU A 547 15.74 17.00 20.00
C LEU A 547 16.13 16.27 21.30
N LEU A 548 17.20 15.47 21.29
CA LEU A 548 17.76 14.89 22.50
C LEU A 548 18.35 15.97 23.42
N GLU A 549 19.04 16.97 22.87
CA GLU A 549 19.57 18.12 23.62
C GLU A 549 18.44 18.98 24.23
N GLU A 550 17.38 19.26 23.46
CA GLU A 550 16.19 19.99 23.90
C GLU A 550 15.41 19.21 24.97
N LEU A 551 15.24 17.89 24.80
CA LEU A 551 14.57 17.02 25.76
C LEU A 551 15.39 16.82 27.04
N GLY A 552 16.70 16.58 26.96
CA GLY A 552 17.58 16.41 28.12
C GLY A 552 17.61 17.66 29.01
N SER A 553 17.47 18.85 28.39
CA SER A 553 17.39 20.14 29.07
C SER A 553 16.03 20.41 29.72
N SER A 554 14.94 19.85 29.18
CA SER A 554 13.55 20.15 29.58
C SER A 554 12.86 19.05 30.40
N THR A 555 13.29 17.79 30.31
CA THR A 555 12.69 16.68 31.07
C THR A 555 12.87 16.85 32.57
N ALA A 556 11.83 16.53 33.34
CA ALA A 556 11.90 16.44 34.80
C ALA A 556 12.45 15.08 35.28
N SER A 557 12.45 14.05 34.42
CA SER A 557 12.89 12.70 34.77
C SER A 557 14.42 12.63 34.81
N ALA A 558 14.96 12.44 36.02
CA ALA A 558 16.41 12.36 36.22
C ALA A 558 17.03 11.11 35.56
N GLU A 559 16.26 10.04 35.44
CA GLU A 559 16.66 8.80 34.75
C GLU A 559 16.74 9.02 33.23
N LEU A 560 15.66 9.54 32.61
CA LEU A 560 15.67 9.87 31.18
C LEU A 560 16.77 10.87 30.83
N ARG A 561 17.00 11.90 31.66
CA ARG A 561 18.10 12.85 31.47
C ARG A 561 19.47 12.17 31.50
N ALA A 562 19.69 11.22 32.39
CA ALA A 562 20.94 10.47 32.48
C ALA A 562 21.16 9.57 31.27
N GLN A 563 20.11 8.88 30.79
CA GLN A 563 20.13 8.06 29.57
C GLN A 563 20.47 8.93 28.35
N ILE A 564 19.76 10.04 28.15
CA ILE A 564 20.00 11.01 27.06
C ILE A 564 21.44 11.55 27.12
N THR A 565 21.92 11.94 28.29
CA THR A 565 23.28 12.48 28.48
C THR A 565 24.33 11.42 28.11
N ASN A 566 24.10 10.14 28.45
CA ASN A 566 25.00 9.06 28.07
C ASN A 566 25.05 8.88 26.55
N VAL A 567 23.91 8.89 25.85
CA VAL A 567 23.92 8.78 24.38
C VAL A 567 24.58 9.99 23.72
N LEU A 568 24.29 11.21 24.18
CA LEU A 568 24.94 12.43 23.66
C LEU A 568 26.47 12.43 23.84
N ILE A 569 26.99 11.73 24.87
CA ILE A 569 28.44 11.54 25.08
C ILE A 569 29.02 10.45 24.18
N GLN A 570 28.29 9.35 23.98
CA GLN A 570 28.73 8.19 23.18
C GLN A 570 28.57 8.40 21.67
N GLY A 571 27.67 9.30 21.27
CA GLY A 571 27.18 9.43 19.90
C GLY A 571 25.96 8.54 19.66
N ILE A 572 25.08 8.96 18.76
CA ILE A 572 23.99 8.11 18.26
C ILE A 572 24.62 7.11 17.27
N PRO A 573 24.51 5.78 17.49
CA PRO A 573 25.02 4.81 16.53
C PRO A 573 24.18 4.87 15.24
N PRO A 574 24.78 4.63 14.06
CA PRO A 574 23.99 4.50 12.83
C PRO A 574 23.02 3.31 12.96
N PRO A 575 21.81 3.41 12.38
CA PRO A 575 20.89 2.28 12.35
C PRO A 575 21.56 1.09 11.64
N GLN A 576 21.51 -0.08 12.26
CA GLN A 576 21.97 -1.32 11.63
C GLN A 576 20.82 -1.91 10.81
N VAL A 577 21.15 -2.48 9.66
CA VAL A 577 20.23 -3.28 8.84
C VAL A 577 20.79 -4.68 8.66
N ASP A 578 19.91 -5.66 8.58
CA ASP A 578 20.25 -7.06 8.37
C ASP A 578 20.55 -7.37 6.89
N GLU A 579 20.72 -8.66 6.55
CA GLU A 579 20.94 -9.10 5.16
C GLU A 579 19.71 -8.98 4.24
N HIS A 580 18.56 -8.57 4.77
CA HIS A 580 17.32 -8.32 4.05
C HIS A 580 16.99 -6.81 3.94
N GLY A 581 17.79 -5.96 4.58
CA GLY A 581 17.56 -4.51 4.66
C GLY A 581 16.54 -4.12 5.73
N GLU A 582 16.17 -5.04 6.61
CA GLU A 582 15.31 -4.77 7.77
C GLU A 582 16.15 -4.12 8.87
N PRO A 583 15.66 -3.08 9.57
CA PRO A 583 16.36 -2.55 10.74
C PRO A 583 16.60 -3.65 11.78
N VAL A 584 17.86 -3.86 12.18
CA VAL A 584 18.18 -4.76 13.30
C VAL A 584 17.61 -4.13 14.56
N ASP A 585 16.64 -4.81 15.16
CA ASP A 585 15.92 -4.29 16.32
C ASP A 585 16.90 -4.00 17.47
N LEU A 586 17.02 -2.73 17.84
CA LEU A 586 17.93 -2.28 18.90
C LEU A 586 17.62 -2.96 20.25
N TYR A 587 16.40 -3.49 20.41
CA TYR A 587 15.92 -4.12 21.64
C TYR A 587 16.16 -5.64 21.74
N ASP A 588 16.33 -6.37 20.64
CA ASP A 588 16.59 -7.83 20.71
C ASP A 588 18.00 -8.14 21.23
N SER A 589 18.96 -7.23 21.04
CA SER A 589 20.35 -7.36 21.54
C SER A 589 20.50 -7.49 23.07
N VAL A 590 19.41 -7.32 23.83
CA VAL A 590 19.39 -7.41 25.30
C VAL A 590 18.87 -8.76 25.81
N ALA A 591 18.29 -9.61 24.94
CA ALA A 591 17.71 -10.90 25.35
C ALA A 591 18.76 -12.02 25.51
N ASP A 592 19.79 -12.05 24.65
CA ASP A 592 20.77 -13.15 24.56
C ASP A 592 21.99 -12.98 25.50
N GLY A 593 21.89 -12.09 26.49
CA GLY A 593 23.03 -11.65 27.31
C GLY A 593 23.31 -12.41 28.62
N GLU A 594 22.47 -13.36 29.05
CA GLU A 594 22.57 -13.99 30.38
C GLU A 594 22.60 -15.54 30.41
N GLU A 595 22.81 -16.26 29.30
CA GLU A 595 23.09 -17.72 29.31
C GLU A 595 24.56 -18.07 29.06
N ALA A 596 25.48 -17.50 29.85
CA ALA A 596 26.90 -17.87 29.80
C ALA A 596 27.69 -17.63 31.11
N GLN A 597 27.37 -18.39 32.18
CA GLN A 597 28.34 -18.95 33.16
C GLN A 597 27.63 -19.56 34.38
N ASP A 598 27.60 -20.89 34.46
CA ASP A 598 27.70 -21.65 35.73
C ASP A 598 27.92 -23.14 35.41
N ASP A 599 29.18 -23.49 35.13
CA ASP A 599 29.69 -24.87 35.14
C ASP A 599 31.02 -24.85 35.93
N ALA A 600 30.97 -25.33 37.18
CA ALA A 600 32.09 -25.43 38.12
C ALA A 600 32.02 -26.74 38.93
#